data_AF-A0A364XYC6-F1
#
_entry.id   AF-A0A364XYC6-F1
#
_cell.length_a   1.000
_cell.length_b   1.000
_cell.length_c   1.000
_cell.angle_alpha   90.00
_cell.angle_beta   90.00
_cell.angle_gamma   90.00
#
_symmetry.space_group_name_H-M   'P 1'
#
loop_
_entity.id
_entity.type
_entity.pdbx_description
1 polymer ?
#
loop_
_entity_poly.entity_id
_entity_poly.type
_entity_poly.pdbx_seq_one_letter_code
_entity_poly.pdbx_strand_id
1 'polypeptide(L)'
;MAHSEETVHINVLPPDKEKIKKLWMTALWMLIITIVEFIIAFTMDHGQFKVWLFIGLTIVKAAFIVGEFMHLRYEVKVLFWSILIPLVFIVWMLVAFVYEGVAIGNARF
;
A
#
# COMPACT_ATOMS: atom_id res chain seq x y z
N MET A 1 -20.66 -47.82 -11.09
CA MET A 1 -19.40 -47.08 -10.90
C MET A 1 -19.59 -46.23 -9.66
N ALA A 2 -19.07 -46.68 -8.51
CA ALA A 2 -19.22 -45.99 -7.24
C ALA A 2 -18.21 -44.84 -7.18
N HIS A 3 -18.70 -43.61 -7.09
CA HIS A 3 -17.87 -42.44 -6.80
C HIS A 3 -17.49 -42.50 -5.31
N SER A 4 -16.22 -42.74 -5.04
CA SER A 4 -15.64 -42.65 -3.70
C SER A 4 -15.60 -41.17 -3.31
N GLU A 5 -16.50 -40.76 -2.41
CA GLU A 5 -16.41 -39.47 -1.73
C GLU A 5 -15.26 -39.53 -0.73
N GLU A 6 -14.06 -39.16 -1.17
CA GLU A 6 -12.92 -38.94 -0.29
C GLU A 6 -13.22 -37.66 0.51
N THR A 7 -13.78 -37.83 1.71
CA THR A 7 -14.05 -36.74 2.64
C THR A 7 -12.71 -36.17 3.11
N VAL A 8 -12.21 -35.16 2.38
CA VAL A 8 -11.01 -34.41 2.73
C VAL A 8 -11.22 -33.84 4.14
N HIS A 9 -10.70 -34.52 5.14
CA HIS A 9 -10.80 -34.14 6.53
C HIS A 9 -9.87 -32.93 6.75
N ILE A 10 -10.39 -31.72 6.50
CA ILE A 10 -9.66 -30.48 6.71
C ILE A 10 -9.47 -30.30 8.21
N ASN A 11 -8.28 -30.65 8.69
CA ASN A 11 -7.86 -30.39 10.06
C ASN A 11 -7.68 -28.88 10.23
N VAL A 12 -8.70 -28.20 10.75
CA VAL A 12 -8.66 -26.76 11.02
C VAL A 12 -7.67 -26.50 12.16
N LEU A 13 -6.48 -26.01 11.80
CA LEU A 13 -5.49 -25.58 12.78
C LEU A 13 -6.11 -24.51 13.69
N PRO A 14 -5.88 -24.58 15.02
CA PRO A 14 -6.41 -23.59 15.93
C PRO A 14 -5.88 -22.19 15.59
N PRO A 15 -6.71 -21.14 15.70
CA PRO A 15 -6.33 -19.78 15.34
C PRO A 15 -5.12 -19.31 16.15
N ASP A 16 -4.08 -18.92 15.41
CA ASP A 16 -2.78 -18.52 15.95
C ASP A 16 -2.86 -17.11 16.55
N LYS A 17 -3.09 -17.03 17.86
CA LYS A 17 -3.39 -15.78 18.58
C LYS A 17 -2.25 -14.76 18.50
N GLU A 18 -1.01 -15.23 18.32
CA GLU A 18 0.16 -14.36 18.19
C GLU A 18 0.14 -13.54 16.89
N LYS A 19 -0.26 -14.17 15.78
CA LYS A 19 -0.39 -13.49 14.48
C LYS A 19 -1.47 -12.43 14.51
N ILE A 20 -2.61 -12.73 15.15
CA ILE A 20 -3.73 -11.80 15.31
C ILE A 20 -3.29 -10.60 16.17
N LYS A 21 -2.57 -10.83 17.27
CA LYS A 21 -2.08 -9.77 18.14
C LYS A 21 -1.08 -8.87 17.41
N LYS A 22 -0.19 -9.44 16.58
CA LYS A 22 0.78 -8.69 15.78
C LYS A 22 0.07 -7.77 14.77
N LEU A 23 -0.93 -8.29 14.04
CA LEU A 23 -1.76 -7.49 13.12
C LEU A 23 -2.44 -6.31 13.82
N TRP A 24 -3.01 -6.54 15.01
CA TRP A 24 -3.65 -5.47 15.80
C TRP A 24 -2.65 -4.41 16.27
N MET A 25 -1.44 -4.83 16.66
CA MET A 25 -0.37 -3.91 17.06
C MET A 25 0.11 -3.07 15.87
N THR A 26 0.29 -3.66 14.70
CA THR A 26 0.67 -2.96 13.46
C THR A 26 -0.42 -1.97 13.03
N ALA A 27 -1.69 -2.36 13.16
CA ALA A 27 -2.81 -1.46 12.89
C ALA A 27 -2.86 -0.27 13.84
N LEU A 28 -2.57 -0.48 15.12
CA LEU A 28 -2.49 0.61 16.08
C LEU A 28 -1.36 1.59 15.74
N TRP A 29 -0.19 1.10 15.35
CA TRP A 29 0.92 1.95 14.89
C TRP A 29 0.56 2.78 13.66
N MET A 30 -0.12 2.20 12.69
CA MET A 30 -0.58 2.92 11.50
C MET A 30 -1.71 3.90 11.79
N LEU A 31 -2.54 3.64 12.79
CA LEU A 31 -3.51 4.62 13.26
C LEU A 31 -2.80 5.84 13.89
N ILE A 32 -1.82 5.59 14.76
CA ILE A 32 -1.07 6.64 15.45
C ILE A 32 -0.34 7.55 14.46
N ILE A 33 0.39 6.98 13.49
CA ILE A 33 1.09 7.81 12.49
C ILE A 33 0.12 8.69 11.71
N THR A 34 -1.06 8.15 11.40
CA THR A 34 -2.10 8.86 10.65
C THR A 34 -2.73 9.99 11.47
N ILE A 35 -2.97 9.77 12.76
CA ILE A 35 -3.46 10.81 13.68
C ILE A 35 -2.44 11.95 13.77
N VAL A 36 -1.15 11.63 13.93
CA VAL A 36 -0.07 12.63 13.93
C VAL A 36 -0.06 13.43 12.63
N GLU A 37 -0.21 12.74 11.49
CA GLU A 37 -0.30 13.37 10.17
C GLU A 37 -1.47 14.37 10.08
N PHE A 38 -2.66 13.99 10.55
CA PHE A 38 -3.81 14.88 10.62
C PHE A 38 -3.58 16.09 11.54
N ILE A 39 -2.97 15.90 12.71
CA ILE A 39 -2.63 17.00 13.62
C ILE A 39 -1.70 18.01 12.93
N ILE A 40 -0.69 17.53 12.21
CA ILE A 40 0.21 18.40 11.42
C ILE A 40 -0.58 19.11 10.31
N ALA A 41 -1.53 18.42 9.66
CA ALA A 41 -2.38 19.01 8.62
C ALA A 41 -3.15 20.25 9.10
N PHE A 42 -3.71 20.15 10.31
CA PHE A 42 -4.58 21.17 10.89
C PHE A 42 -3.82 22.28 11.64
N THR A 43 -2.64 21.99 12.18
CA THR A 43 -1.84 22.98 12.93
C THR A 43 -0.93 23.81 12.04
N MET A 44 -0.57 23.30 10.86
CA MET A 44 0.41 23.95 9.99
C MET A 44 -0.24 24.75 8.84
N ASP A 45 0.26 25.97 8.63
CA ASP A 45 -0.23 26.87 7.59
C ASP A 45 -0.06 26.28 6.17
N HIS A 46 -0.88 26.75 5.24
CA HIS A 46 -0.93 26.23 3.87
C HIS A 46 0.25 26.77 3.06
N GLY A 47 1.40 26.10 3.18
CA GLY A 47 2.61 26.42 2.42
C GLY A 47 3.15 25.24 1.60
N GLN A 48 4.07 25.53 0.68
CA GLN A 48 4.82 24.54 -0.09
C GLN A 48 5.50 23.49 0.81
N PHE A 49 6.02 23.92 1.97
CA PHE A 49 6.63 23.02 2.95
C PHE A 49 5.67 21.95 3.47
N LYS A 50 4.39 22.30 3.71
CA LYS A 50 3.37 21.34 4.13
C LYS A 50 3.15 20.29 3.05
N VAL A 51 3.07 20.69 1.78
CA VAL A 51 2.89 19.77 0.65
C VAL A 51 4.02 18.75 0.57
N TRP A 52 5.28 19.20 0.63
CA TRP A 52 6.44 18.31 0.60
C TRP A 52 6.51 17.38 1.82
N LEU A 53 6.19 17.87 3.00
CA LEU A 53 6.13 17.07 4.22
C LEU A 53 5.07 15.96 4.11
N PHE A 54 3.88 16.29 3.60
CA PHE A 54 2.81 15.32 3.37
C PHE A 54 3.21 14.26 2.34
N ILE A 55 3.80 14.67 1.21
CA ILE A 55 4.29 13.71 0.21
C ILE A 55 5.29 12.73 0.86
N GLY A 56 6.25 13.25 1.63
CA GLY A 56 7.23 12.43 2.35
C GLY A 56 6.59 11.46 3.35
N LEU A 57 5.70 11.94 4.20
CA LEU A 57 4.98 11.11 5.18
C LEU A 57 4.12 10.03 4.50
N THR A 58 3.46 10.37 3.39
CA THR A 58 2.65 9.42 2.62
C THR A 58 3.52 8.29 2.05
N ILE A 59 4.72 8.59 1.54
CA ILE A 59 5.66 7.59 1.04
C ILE A 59 6.15 6.67 2.17
N VAL A 60 6.54 7.25 3.31
CA VAL A 60 6.99 6.48 4.49
C VAL A 60 5.87 5.55 4.98
N LYS A 61 4.65 6.06 5.06
CA LYS A 61 3.47 5.28 5.44
C LYS A 61 3.20 4.14 4.45
N ALA A 62 3.26 4.41 3.14
CA ALA A 62 3.11 3.38 2.12
C ALA A 62 4.16 2.27 2.28
N ALA A 63 5.43 2.64 2.50
CA ALA A 63 6.50 1.67 2.74
C ALA A 63 6.26 0.83 4.01
N PHE A 64 5.77 1.43 5.09
CA PHE A 64 5.43 0.69 6.32
C PHE A 64 4.27 -0.29 6.10
N ILE A 65 3.21 0.12 5.40
CA ILE A 65 2.07 -0.75 5.09
C ILE A 65 2.53 -1.94 4.23
N VAL A 66 3.28 -1.67 3.16
CA VAL A 66 3.78 -2.72 2.25
C VAL A 66 4.76 -3.66 2.98
N GLY A 67 5.60 -3.15 3.86
CA GLY A 67 6.53 -3.97 4.64
C GLY A 67 5.82 -4.86 5.65
N GLU A 68 4.92 -4.28 6.46
CA GLU A 68 4.46 -4.90 7.70
C GLU A 68 3.03 -5.47 7.62
N PHE A 69 2.14 -4.87 6.85
CA PHE A 69 0.78 -5.41 6.64
C PHE A 69 0.72 -6.45 5.53
N MET A 70 1.56 -6.31 4.50
CA MET A 70 1.56 -7.24 3.38
C MET A 70 2.54 -8.41 3.58
N HIS A 71 3.23 -8.49 4.72
CA HIS A 71 4.18 -9.56 5.08
C HIS A 71 5.30 -9.79 4.05
N LEU A 72 5.51 -8.82 3.15
CA LEU A 72 6.39 -8.92 1.98
C LEU A 72 7.87 -8.94 2.35
N ARG A 73 8.20 -8.50 3.56
CA ARG A 73 9.58 -8.30 3.99
C ARG A 73 10.35 -9.60 4.21
N TYR A 74 9.67 -10.74 4.43
CA TYR A 74 10.34 -12.00 4.78
C TYR A 74 9.95 -13.23 3.94
N GLU A 75 8.75 -13.31 3.35
CA GLU A 75 8.28 -14.59 2.78
C GLU A 75 8.01 -14.58 1.26
N VAL A 76 7.70 -13.45 0.63
CA VAL A 76 7.17 -13.46 -0.76
C VAL A 76 7.73 -12.35 -1.65
N LYS A 77 9.01 -12.50 -2.06
CA LYS A 77 9.65 -11.61 -3.06
C LYS A 77 8.83 -11.48 -4.36
N VAL A 78 8.11 -12.53 -4.75
CA VAL A 78 7.20 -12.54 -5.91
C VAL A 78 6.06 -11.53 -5.76
N LEU A 79 5.50 -11.43 -4.55
CA LEU A 79 4.34 -10.59 -4.27
C LEU A 79 4.73 -9.10 -4.19
N PHE A 80 5.99 -8.81 -3.85
CA PHE A 80 6.56 -7.46 -4.02
C PHE A 80 6.64 -7.07 -5.50
N TRP A 81 7.16 -7.95 -6.37
CA TRP A 81 7.23 -7.72 -7.81
C TRP A 81 5.84 -7.56 -8.46
N SER A 82 4.83 -8.31 -8.00
CA SER A 82 3.46 -8.17 -8.52
C SER A 82 2.80 -6.82 -8.19
N ILE A 83 3.29 -6.10 -7.18
CA ILE A 83 2.82 -4.76 -6.82
C ILE A 83 3.69 -3.68 -7.49
N LEU A 84 5.01 -3.88 -7.54
CA LEU A 84 5.94 -2.90 -8.09
C LEU A 84 5.76 -2.72 -9.60
N ILE A 85 5.60 -3.81 -10.35
CA ILE A 85 5.44 -3.77 -11.82
C ILE A 85 4.23 -2.92 -12.24
N PRO A 86 2.99 -3.17 -11.75
CA PRO A 86 1.85 -2.35 -12.12
C PRO A 86 1.98 -0.91 -11.63
N LEU A 87 2.64 -0.66 -10.48
CA LEU A 87 2.87 0.69 -9.99
C LEU A 87 3.80 1.49 -10.93
N VAL A 88 4.89 0.89 -11.39
CA VAL A 88 5.79 1.50 -12.37
C VAL A 88 5.07 1.75 -13.69
N PHE A 89 4.23 0.81 -14.15
CA PHE A 89 3.42 0.99 -15.35
C PHE A 89 2.46 2.19 -15.24
N ILE A 90 1.79 2.36 -14.10
CA ILE A 90 0.90 3.51 -13.85
C ILE A 90 1.68 4.82 -13.90
N VAL A 91 2.84 4.90 -13.25
CA VAL A 91 3.68 6.11 -13.26
C VAL A 91 4.13 6.45 -14.68
N TRP A 92 4.59 5.45 -15.44
CA TRP A 92 4.97 5.64 -16.85
C TRP A 92 3.79 6.16 -17.69
N MET A 93 2.61 5.56 -17.54
CA MET A 93 1.40 5.96 -18.26
C MET A 93 0.98 7.40 -17.91
N LEU A 94 1.06 7.80 -16.63
CA LEU A 94 0.80 9.16 -16.19
C LEU A 94 1.70 10.17 -16.90
N VAL A 95 3.02 9.89 -16.97
CA VAL A 95 3.96 10.77 -17.67
C VAL A 95 3.64 10.85 -19.16
N ALA A 96 3.34 9.71 -19.80
CA ALA A 96 2.99 9.67 -21.21
C ALA A 96 1.72 10.50 -21.51
N PHE A 97 0.68 10.36 -20.70
CA PHE A 97 -0.57 11.12 -20.87
C PHE A 97 -0.40 12.61 -20.62
N VAL A 98 0.42 13.00 -19.63
CA VAL A 98 0.73 14.42 -19.40
C VAL A 98 1.52 14.98 -20.58
N TYR A 99 2.53 14.26 -21.06
CA TYR A 99 3.33 14.71 -22.20
C TYR A 99 2.50 14.87 -23.47
N GLU A 100 1.71 13.85 -23.83
CA GLU A 100 0.83 13.88 -24.99
C GLU A 100 -0.25 14.96 -24.84
N GLY A 101 -0.82 15.10 -23.64
CA GLY A 101 -1.80 16.14 -23.33
C GLY A 101 -1.25 17.55 -23.52
N VAL A 102 -0.01 17.81 -23.09
CA VAL A 102 0.68 19.09 -23.30
C VAL A 102 0.99 19.31 -24.78
N ALA A 103 1.46 18.28 -25.49
CA ALA A 103 1.77 18.35 -26.92
C ALA A 103 0.52 18.70 -27.76
N ILE A 104 -0.61 18.05 -27.47
CA ILE A 104 -1.90 18.35 -28.12
C ILE A 104 -2.39 19.76 -27.76
N GLY A 105 -2.23 20.18 -26.50
CA GLY A 105 -2.58 21.53 -26.05
C GLY A 105 -1.85 22.61 -26.84
N ASN A 106 -0.52 22.48 -26.97
CA ASN A 106 0.33 23.43 -27.70
C ASN A 106 0.14 23.39 -29.23
N ALA A 107 -0.42 22.32 -29.78
CA ALA A 107 -0.68 22.22 -31.22
C ALA A 107 -2.04 22.80 -31.63
N ARG A 108 -2.97 22.97 -30.67
CA ARG A 108 -4.35 23.42 -30.93
C ARG A 108 -4.61 24.88 -30.53
N PHE A 109 -3.73 25.46 -29.72
CA PHE A 109 -3.73 26.86 -29.28
C PHE A 109 -2.34 27.46 -29.49
#